data_AF-A0A4Y9QGL5-F1
#
_entry.id   AF-A0A4Y9QGL5-F1
#
_cell.length_a   1.000
_cell.length_b   1.000
_cell.length_c   1.000
_cell.angle_alpha   90.00
_cell.angle_beta   90.00
_cell.angle_gamma   90.00
#
_symmetry.space_group_name_H-M   'P 1'
#
loop_
_entity.id
_entity.type
_entity.pdbx_description
1 polymer ?
#
loop_
_entity_poly.entity_id
_entity_poly.type
_entity_poly.pdbx_seq_one_letter_code
_entity_poly.pdbx_strand_id
1 'polypeptide(L)'
;MPGGGANTDPADLRRLASEIQRAQNDISSSIKRVKSALNSARWDDPARRKFESQLAEMESAISRFTNSAQESSRFLTTKAGQLETFLRT
;
A
#
# COMPACT_ATOMS: atom_id res chain seq x y z
N MET A 1 -18.21 -18.97 28.96
CA MET A 1 -17.33 -18.53 27.85
C MET A 1 -17.83 -19.15 26.55
N PRO A 2 -17.58 -18.59 25.36
CA PRO A 2 -17.55 -17.19 24.95
C PRO A 2 -18.27 -16.99 23.58
N GLY A 3 -19.28 -16.10 23.52
CA GLY A 3 -19.88 -15.64 22.26
C GLY A 3 -19.22 -14.34 21.77
N GLY A 4 -17.89 -14.30 21.70
CA GLY A 4 -17.14 -13.14 21.21
C GLY A 4 -17.21 -13.07 19.70
N GLY A 5 -18.41 -12.81 19.16
CA GLY A 5 -18.63 -12.66 17.73
C GLY A 5 -17.65 -11.65 17.16
N ALA A 6 -16.74 -12.12 16.31
CA ALA A 6 -15.98 -11.22 15.47
C ALA A 6 -16.99 -10.51 14.56
N ASN A 7 -17.37 -9.30 14.95
CA ASN A 7 -18.29 -8.42 14.21
C ASN A 7 -17.55 -7.86 12.98
N THR A 8 -17.08 -8.74 12.10
CA THR A 8 -16.29 -8.37 10.94
C THR A 8 -16.54 -9.40 9.84
N ASP A 9 -17.16 -8.93 8.74
CA ASP A 9 -17.44 -9.76 7.58
C ASP A 9 -16.11 -10.13 6.86
N PRO A 10 -15.85 -11.41 6.56
CA PRO A 10 -14.73 -11.82 5.71
C PRO A 10 -14.64 -11.06 4.38
N ALA A 11 -15.77 -10.68 3.79
CA ALA A 11 -15.84 -9.87 2.58
C ALA A 11 -15.27 -8.47 2.79
N ASP A 12 -15.54 -7.84 3.93
CA ASP A 12 -15.00 -6.51 4.27
C ASP A 12 -13.48 -6.56 4.44
N LEU A 13 -12.96 -7.63 5.06
CA LEU A 13 -11.51 -7.83 5.20
C LEU A 13 -10.81 -7.99 3.85
N ARG A 14 -11.41 -8.74 2.93
CA ARG A 14 -10.89 -8.87 1.56
C ARG A 14 -10.94 -7.56 0.80
N ARG A 15 -12.04 -6.83 0.92
CA ARG A 15 -12.18 -5.51 0.31
C ARG A 15 -11.10 -4.56 0.79
N LEU A 16 -10.84 -4.51 2.10
CA LEU A 16 -9.76 -3.70 2.66
C LEU A 16 -8.39 -4.14 2.12
N ALA A 17 -8.13 -5.44 2.03
CA ALA A 17 -6.90 -5.97 1.45
C ALA A 17 -6.70 -5.55 -0.02
N SER A 18 -7.79 -5.50 -0.81
CA SER A 18 -7.78 -5.03 -2.20
C SER A 18 -7.57 -3.52 -2.32
N GLU A 19 -8.20 -2.72 -1.46
CA GLU A 19 -7.99 -1.26 -1.45
C GLU A 19 -6.54 -0.90 -1.10
N ILE A 20 -5.92 -1.64 -0.18
CA ILE A 20 -4.49 -1.48 0.15
C ILE A 20 -3.62 -1.74 -1.10
N GLN A 21 -3.91 -2.81 -1.85
CA GLN A 21 -3.18 -3.13 -3.09
C GLN A 21 -3.37 -2.07 -4.16
N ARG A 22 -4.59 -1.54 -4.31
CA ARG A 22 -4.88 -0.46 -5.25
C ARG A 22 -4.08 0.80 -4.89
N ALA A 23 -4.09 1.20 -3.62
CA ALA A 23 -3.34 2.37 -3.16
C ALA A 23 -1.83 2.24 -3.44
N GLN A 24 -1.24 1.06 -3.23
CA GLN A 24 0.17 0.79 -3.57
C GLN A 24 0.46 1.04 -5.07
N ASN A 25 -0.40 0.52 -5.94
CA ASN A 25 -0.25 0.66 -7.39
C ASN A 25 -0.40 2.11 -7.85
N ASP A 26 -1.35 2.84 -7.27
CA ASP A 26 -1.62 4.24 -7.61
C ASP A 26 -0.48 5.16 -7.18
N ILE A 27 0.08 4.93 -5.98
CA ILE A 27 1.24 5.66 -5.48
C ILE A 27 2.45 5.39 -6.38
N SER A 28 2.76 4.13 -6.67
CA SER A 28 3.89 3.74 -7.53
C SER A 28 3.79 4.37 -8.92
N SER A 29 2.59 4.33 -9.52
CA SER A 29 2.31 4.93 -10.83
C SER A 29 2.48 6.45 -10.80
N SER A 30 2.03 7.09 -9.73
CA SER A 30 2.14 8.55 -9.57
C SER A 30 3.58 9.01 -9.44
N ILE A 31 4.41 8.30 -8.66
CA ILE A 31 5.84 8.60 -8.55
C ILE A 31 6.57 8.41 -9.88
N LYS A 32 6.27 7.34 -10.63
CA LYS A 32 6.84 7.14 -11.97
C LYS A 32 6.55 8.32 -12.90
N ARG A 33 5.34 8.87 -12.85
CA ARG A 33 4.97 10.08 -13.62
C ARG A 33 5.78 11.30 -13.20
N VAL A 34 5.97 11.52 -11.90
CA VAL A 34 6.81 12.62 -11.38
C VAL A 34 8.25 12.50 -11.89
N LYS A 35 8.84 11.30 -11.83
CA LYS A 35 10.20 11.06 -12.35
C LYS A 35 10.29 11.30 -13.85
N SER A 36 9.30 10.84 -14.60
CA SER A 36 9.26 11.08 -16.04
C SER A 36 9.19 12.57 -16.37
N ALA A 37 8.40 13.34 -15.62
CA ALA A 37 8.31 14.80 -15.77
C ALA A 37 9.61 15.51 -15.36
N LEU A 38 10.26 15.05 -14.29
CA LEU A 38 11.56 15.57 -13.86
C LEU A 38 12.64 15.33 -14.94
N ASN A 39 12.66 14.14 -15.52
CA ASN A 39 13.63 13.76 -16.55
C ASN A 39 13.42 14.51 -17.88
N SER A 40 12.18 14.88 -18.20
CA SER A 40 11.86 15.67 -19.40
C SER A 40 12.03 17.18 -19.20
N ALA A 41 12.15 17.65 -17.95
CA ALA A 41 12.35 19.06 -17.66
C ALA A 41 13.77 19.51 -18.04
N ARG A 42 13.85 20.65 -18.74
CA ARG A 42 15.12 21.36 -18.96
C ARG A 42 15.50 22.16 -17.72
N TRP A 43 15.85 21.43 -16.67
CA TRP A 43 16.25 21.97 -15.37
C TRP A 43 17.66 21.47 -15.05
N ASP A 44 18.64 22.33 -14.81
CA ASP A 44 20.02 21.91 -14.50
C ASP A 44 20.68 22.93 -13.56
N ASP A 45 20.29 22.87 -12.29
CA ASP A 45 20.85 23.70 -11.24
C ASP A 45 20.98 22.89 -9.92
N PRO A 46 21.61 23.44 -8.86
CA PRO A 46 21.70 22.76 -7.58
C PRO A 46 20.35 22.46 -6.91
N ALA A 47 19.30 23.23 -7.20
CA ALA A 47 17.96 22.98 -6.66
C ALA A 47 17.35 21.70 -7.26
N ARG A 48 17.64 21.39 -8.53
CA ARG A 48 17.28 20.09 -9.13
C ARG A 48 17.84 18.93 -8.35
N ARG A 49 19.14 18.96 -8.03
CA ARG A 49 19.81 17.88 -7.28
C ARG A 49 19.21 17.71 -5.88
N LYS A 50 18.87 18.83 -5.23
CA LYS A 50 18.17 18.80 -3.95
C LYS A 50 16.80 18.15 -4.07
N PHE A 51 16.04 18.48 -5.10
CA PHE A 51 14.74 17.86 -5.37
C PHE A 51 14.87 16.36 -5.66
N GLU A 52 15.86 15.95 -6.45
CA GLU A 52 16.16 14.53 -6.73
C GLU A 52 16.43 13.75 -5.43
N SER A 53 17.21 14.33 -4.50
CA SER A 53 17.44 13.74 -3.17
C SER A 53 16.15 13.59 -2.36
N GLN A 54 15.31 14.63 -2.32
CA GLN A 54 14.03 14.59 -1.62
C GLN A 54 13.07 13.56 -2.24
N LEU A 55 13.06 13.45 -3.57
CA LEU A 55 12.25 12.46 -4.27
C LEU A 55 12.71 11.03 -3.94
N ALA A 56 14.01 10.78 -3.84
CA ALA A 56 14.56 9.49 -3.43
C ALA A 56 14.20 9.12 -1.97
N GLU A 57 14.15 10.09 -1.06
CA GLU A 57 13.67 9.88 0.31
C GLU A 57 12.18 9.51 0.34
N MET A 58 11.35 10.19 -0.47
CA MET A 58 9.93 9.86 -0.63
C MET A 58 9.75 8.45 -1.20
N GLU A 59 10.54 8.06 -2.20
CA GLU A 59 10.54 6.68 -2.73
C GLU A 59 10.85 5.65 -1.65
N SER A 60 11.84 5.93 -0.80
CA SER A 60 12.20 5.05 0.30
C SER A 60 11.06 4.90 1.31
N ALA A 61 10.36 6.00 1.64
CA ALA A 61 9.19 5.96 2.51
C ALA A 61 8.03 5.17 1.88
N ILE A 62 7.78 5.34 0.59
CA ILE A 62 6.76 4.61 -0.17
C ILE A 62 7.08 3.12 -0.25
N SER A 63 8.35 2.76 -0.42
CA SER A 63 8.80 1.36 -0.40
C SER A 63 8.51 0.70 0.95
N ARG A 64 8.84 1.39 2.05
CA ARG A 64 8.50 0.93 3.41
C ARG A 64 6.99 0.76 3.60
N PHE A 65 6.20 1.76 3.19
CA PHE A 65 4.74 1.67 3.22
C PHE A 65 4.23 0.47 2.42
N THR A 66 4.78 0.25 1.22
CA THR A 66 4.39 -0.86 0.34
C THR A 66 4.64 -2.20 1.01
N ASN A 67 5.80 -2.39 1.65
CA ASN A 67 6.11 -3.64 2.34
C ASN A 67 5.15 -3.89 3.52
N SER A 68 4.91 -2.87 4.36
CA SER A 68 3.97 -2.98 5.49
C SER A 68 2.52 -3.19 5.04
N ALA A 69 2.12 -2.55 3.95
CA ALA A 69 0.81 -2.71 3.33
C ALA A 69 0.63 -4.13 2.75
N GLN A 70 1.68 -4.73 2.17
CA GLN A 70 1.63 -6.12 1.69
C GLN A 70 1.45 -7.11 2.85
N GLU A 71 2.16 -6.90 3.96
CA GLU A 71 2.00 -7.71 5.18
C GLU A 71 0.59 -7.58 5.76
N SER A 72 0.07 -6.35 5.84
CA SER A 72 -1.30 -6.07 6.30
C SER A 72 -2.36 -6.74 5.41
N SER A 73 -2.20 -6.65 4.08
CA SER A 73 -3.09 -7.29 3.11
C SER A 73 -3.12 -8.82 3.28
N ARG A 74 -1.96 -9.45 3.50
CA ARG A 74 -1.86 -10.88 3.81
C ARG A 74 -2.55 -11.24 5.12
N PHE A 75 -2.32 -10.47 6.18
CA PHE A 75 -2.96 -10.67 7.47
C PHE A 75 -4.49 -10.63 7.36
N LEU A 76 -5.04 -9.62 6.68
CA LEU A 76 -6.48 -9.47 6.47
C LEU A 76 -7.07 -10.65 5.68
N THR A 77 -6.36 -11.11 4.65
CA THR A 77 -6.78 -12.26 3.84
C THR A 77 -6.79 -13.55 4.64
N THR A 78 -5.76 -13.80 5.46
CA THR A 78 -5.68 -14.96 6.36
C THR A 78 -6.81 -14.92 7.38
N LYS A 79 -7.06 -13.76 8.01
CA LYS A 79 -8.15 -13.58 8.97
C LYS A 79 -9.51 -13.82 8.34
N ALA A 80 -9.74 -13.36 7.11
CA ALA A 80 -10.97 -13.64 6.37
C ALA A 80 -11.20 -15.14 6.17
N GLY A 81 -10.17 -15.89 5.74
CA GLY A 81 -10.27 -17.34 5.55
C GLY A 81 -10.52 -18.11 6.85
N GLN A 82 -9.93 -17.67 7.97
CA GLN A 82 -10.20 -18.24 9.29
C GLN A 82 -11.66 -18.04 9.69
N LEU A 83 -12.18 -16.81 9.54
CA LEU A 83 -13.57 -16.50 9.86
C LEU A 83 -14.57 -17.31 9.01
N GLU A 84 -14.31 -17.49 7.72
CA GLU A 84 -15.15 -18.36 6.88
C GLU A 84 -15.14 -19.82 7.30
N THR A 85 -13.98 -20.32 7.73
CA THR A 85 -13.87 -21.70 8.23
C THR A 85 -14.71 -21.87 9.50
N PHE A 86 -14.64 -20.90 10.42
CA PHE A 86 -15.46 -20.90 11.64
C PHE A 86 -16.95 -20.75 11.38
N LEU A 87 -17.37 -19.98 10.37
CA LEU A 87 -18.78 -19.79 10.02
C LEU A 87 -19.40 -21.00 9.29
N ARG A 88 -18.57 -21.89 8.73
CA ARG A 88 -19.00 -23.10 8.00
C ARG A 88 -19.09 -24.35 8.90
N THR A 89 -18.45 -24.34 10.06
CA THR A 89 -18.55 -25.36 11.12
C THR A 89 -19.65 -25.05 12.12
#